data_AF-A0A0D1LT16-F1
#
_entry.id   AF-A0A0D1LT16-F1
#
_cell.length_a   1.000
_cell.length_b   1.000
_cell.length_c   1.000
_cell.angle_alpha   90.00
_cell.angle_beta   90.00
_cell.angle_gamma   90.00
#
_symmetry.space_group_name_H-M   'P 1'
#
loop_
_entity.id
_entity.type
_entity.pdbx_description
1 polymer ?
#
loop_
_entity_poly.entity_id
_entity_poly.type
_entity_poly.pdbx_seq_one_letter_code
_entity_poly.pdbx_strand_id
1 'polypeptide(L)'
;MMMVINALAVLFLPRFGLLIVINFLLGFAMGKLNPKYGALVTRIVPEEHLTTVAGLLGTFEMIGVPLGQVVFLGIANIFSTTIAWYGILGLGVILIGYSVKMMRRTTTIN
;
A
#
# COMPACT_ATOMS: atom_id res chain seq x y z
N MET A 1 -0.57 -0.62 5.29
CA MET A 1 -1.01 -1.79 6.09
C MET A 1 -0.68 -3.12 5.43
N MET A 2 -1.13 -3.40 4.20
CA MET A 2 -0.89 -4.70 3.54
C MET A 2 0.59 -4.98 3.23
N MET A 3 1.36 -3.96 2.82
CA MET A 3 2.81 -4.10 2.61
C MET A 3 3.56 -4.48 3.90
N VAL A 4 3.11 -3.98 5.06
CA VAL A 4 3.68 -4.33 6.37
C VAL A 4 3.39 -5.80 6.69
N ILE A 5 2.14 -6.25 6.50
CA ILE A 5 1.75 -7.65 6.72
C ILE A 5 2.57 -8.57 5.82
N ASN A 6 2.72 -8.24 4.53
CA ASN A 6 3.49 -9.06 3.61
C ASN A 6 4.99 -9.08 3.97
N ALA A 7 5.58 -7.94 4.31
CA ALA A 7 6.97 -7.87 4.73
C ALA A 7 7.24 -8.68 6.02
N LEU A 8 6.36 -8.57 7.02
CA LEU A 8 6.43 -9.38 8.24
C LEU A 8 6.32 -10.88 7.94
N ALA A 9 5.38 -11.26 7.05
CA ALA A 9 5.20 -12.64 6.65
C ALA A 9 6.45 -13.21 5.98
N VAL A 10 7.06 -12.48 5.05
CA VAL A 10 8.27 -12.92 4.36
C VAL A 10 9.48 -12.99 5.30
N LEU A 11 9.66 -12.01 6.19
CA LEU A 11 10.80 -11.95 7.10
C LEU A 11 10.76 -12.99 8.21
N PHE A 12 9.58 -13.24 8.78
CA PHE A 12 9.45 -14.01 10.03
C PHE A 12 8.69 -15.32 9.87
N LEU A 13 7.95 -15.50 8.77
CA LEU A 13 7.13 -16.68 8.53
C LEU A 13 7.35 -17.24 7.10
N PRO A 14 8.59 -17.59 6.70
CA PRO A 14 8.94 -17.93 5.31
C PRO A 14 8.41 -19.30 4.83
N ARG A 15 7.32 -19.80 5.41
CA ARG A 15 6.67 -21.05 4.98
C ARG A 15 5.84 -20.77 3.74
N PHE A 16 6.21 -21.40 2.63
CA PHE A 16 5.57 -21.21 1.32
C PHE A 16 4.04 -21.29 1.36
N GLY A 17 3.46 -22.33 1.98
CA GLY A 17 2.02 -22.48 2.08
C GLY A 17 1.35 -21.34 2.87
N LEU A 18 1.99 -20.83 3.92
CA LEU A 18 1.47 -19.71 4.69
C LEU A 18 1.54 -18.39 3.90
N LEU A 19 2.63 -18.17 3.16
CA LEU A 19 2.76 -17.00 2.29
C LEU A 19 1.68 -16.98 1.21
N ILE A 20 1.32 -18.13 0.63
CA ILE A 20 0.20 -18.24 -0.30
C ILE A 20 -1.10 -17.81 0.37
N VAL A 21 -1.42 -18.36 1.54
CA VAL A 21 -2.66 -18.04 2.26
C VAL A 21 -2.72 -16.55 2.61
N ILE A 22 -1.62 -15.97 3.09
CA ILE A 22 -1.55 -14.55 3.41
C ILE A 22 -1.77 -13.70 2.15
N ASN A 23 -1.09 -14.02 1.04
CA ASN A 23 -1.26 -13.26 -0.20
C ASN A 23 -2.66 -13.41 -0.79
N PHE A 24 -3.28 -14.59 -0.67
CA PHE A 24 -4.69 -14.79 -1.03
C PHE A 24 -5.61 -13.89 -0.21
N LEU A 25 -5.45 -13.86 1.12
CA LEU A 25 -6.27 -13.02 2.00
C LEU A 25 -6.06 -11.52 1.72
N LEU A 26 -4.82 -11.10 1.46
CA LEU A 26 -4.51 -9.73 1.07
C LEU A 26 -5.14 -9.36 -0.28
N GLY A 27 -5.05 -10.24 -1.28
CA GLY A 27 -5.69 -10.06 -2.58
C GLY A 27 -7.21 -9.99 -2.49
N PHE A 28 -7.83 -10.85 -1.68
CA PHE A 28 -9.26 -10.81 -1.41
C PHE A 28 -9.68 -9.51 -0.72
N ALA A 29 -8.90 -9.04 0.27
CA ALA A 29 -9.14 -7.76 0.92
C ALA A 29 -9.03 -6.59 -0.07
N MET A 30 -8.02 -6.59 -0.95
CA MET A 30 -7.87 -5.61 -2.04
C MET A 30 -9.09 -5.58 -2.95
N GLY A 31 -9.56 -6.75 -3.39
CA GLY A 31 -10.76 -6.86 -4.23
C GLY A 31 -12.01 -6.25 -3.59
N LYS A 32 -12.11 -6.25 -2.25
CA LYS A 32 -13.19 -5.59 -1.52
C LYS A 32 -12.96 -4.10 -1.26
N LEU A 33 -11.71 -3.68 -1.06
CA LEU A 33 -11.38 -2.29 -0.73
C LEU A 33 -11.39 -1.38 -1.96
N ASN A 34 -10.91 -1.86 -3.11
CA ASN A 34 -10.78 -1.04 -4.33
C ASN A 34 -12.14 -0.47 -4.80
N PRO A 35 -13.24 -1.26 -4.91
CA PRO A 35 -14.54 -0.70 -5.32
C PRO A 35 -15.10 0.30 -4.32
N LYS A 36 -14.86 0.09 -3.01
CA LYS A 36 -15.30 1.01 -1.95
C LYS A 36 -14.54 2.34 -2.03
N TYR A 37 -13.24 2.29 -2.30
CA TYR A 37 -12.42 3.48 -2.50
C TYR A 37 -12.89 4.26 -3.74
N GLY A 38 -13.12 3.59 -4.87
CA GLY A 38 -13.67 4.21 -6.07
C GLY A 38 -15.01 4.92 -5.80
N ALA A 39 -15.94 4.23 -5.15
CA ALA A 39 -17.24 4.82 -4.78
C ALA A 39 -17.11 6.02 -3.82
N LEU A 40 -16.15 5.98 -2.89
CA LEU A 40 -15.86 7.10 -1.99
C LEU A 40 -15.34 8.32 -2.75
N VAL A 41 -14.42 8.13 -3.70
CA VAL A 41 -13.89 9.21 -4.54
C VAL A 41 -15.02 9.84 -5.36
N THR A 42 -15.86 9.04 -6.01
CA THR A 42 -17.04 9.52 -6.75
C THR A 42 -18.02 10.29 -5.87
N ARG A 43 -18.14 9.93 -4.58
CA ARG A 43 -19.04 10.62 -3.64
C ARG A 43 -18.49 11.96 -3.15
N ILE A 44 -17.17 12.08 -2.99
CA ILE A 44 -16.55 13.26 -2.36
C ILE A 44 -16.13 14.30 -3.40
N VAL A 45 -15.72 13.88 -4.59
CA VAL A 45 -15.18 14.77 -5.62
C VAL A 45 -16.32 15.32 -6.49
N PRO A 46 -16.42 16.65 -6.69
CA PRO A 46 -17.38 17.25 -7.62
C PRO A 46 -17.28 16.67 -9.04
N GLU A 47 -18.42 16.51 -9.73
CA GLU A 47 -18.47 15.87 -11.06
C GLU A 47 -17.52 16.52 -12.08
N GLU A 48 -17.43 17.84 -12.09
CA GLU A 48 -16.55 18.64 -12.95
C GLU A 48 -15.05 18.36 -12.79
N HIS A 49 -14.65 17.78 -11.65
CA HIS A 49 -13.25 17.44 -11.35
C HIS A 49 -13.01 15.92 -11.26
N LEU A 50 -14.06 15.11 -11.30
CA LEU A 50 -13.99 13.68 -11.05
C LEU A 50 -13.05 12.97 -12.04
N THR A 51 -13.16 13.27 -13.33
CA THR A 51 -12.30 12.68 -14.37
C THR A 51 -10.82 13.00 -14.15
N THR A 52 -10.51 14.25 -13.80
CA THR A 52 -9.14 14.68 -13.55
C THR A 52 -8.56 14.01 -12.30
N VAL A 53 -9.32 13.97 -11.21
CA VAL A 53 -8.87 13.30 -9.97
C VAL A 53 -8.70 11.80 -10.19
N ALA A 54 -9.66 11.13 -10.84
CA ALA A 54 -9.56 9.72 -11.16
C ALA A 54 -8.36 9.41 -12.06
N GLY A 55 -8.10 10.24 -13.07
CA GLY A 55 -6.93 10.12 -13.93
C GLY A 55 -5.60 10.28 -13.18
N LEU A 56 -5.53 11.24 -12.25
CA LEU A 56 -4.35 11.43 -11.38
C LEU A 56 -4.13 10.24 -10.46
N LEU A 57 -5.18 9.75 -9.79
CA LEU A 57 -5.10 8.56 -8.93
C LEU A 57 -4.63 7.33 -9.72
N GLY A 58 -5.21 7.09 -10.90
CA GLY A 58 -4.78 5.99 -11.77
C GLY A 58 -3.34 6.14 -12.26
N THR A 59 -2.89 7.37 -12.54
CA THR A 59 -1.49 7.64 -12.91
C THR A 59 -0.54 7.31 -11.77
N PHE A 60 -0.87 7.71 -10.54
CA PHE A 60 -0.06 7.37 -9.36
C PHE A 60 -0.01 5.86 -9.10
N GLU A 61 -1.12 5.15 -9.28
CA GLU A 61 -1.15 3.69 -9.18
C GLU A 61 -0.26 3.03 -10.24
N MET A 62 -0.38 3.46 -11.50
CA MET A 62 0.33 2.88 -12.64
C MET A 62 1.84 3.10 -12.55
N ILE A 63 2.28 4.27 -12.08
CA ILE A 63 3.72 4.58 -11.91
C ILE A 63 4.26 4.06 -10.58
N GLY A 64 3.43 4.01 -9.53
CA GLY A 64 3.84 3.60 -8.20
C GLY A 64 4.36 2.16 -8.15
N VAL A 65 3.75 1.25 -8.91
CA VAL A 65 4.19 -0.16 -8.98
C VAL A 65 5.60 -0.30 -9.56
N PRO A 66 5.91 0.15 -10.79
CA PRO A 66 7.24 0.00 -11.37
C PRO A 66 8.29 0.79 -10.59
N LEU A 67 7.97 1.98 -10.06
CA LEU A 67 8.91 2.71 -9.20
C LEU A 67 9.24 1.93 -7.92
N GLY A 68 8.23 1.38 -7.25
CA GLY A 68 8.42 0.54 -6.09
C GLY A 68 9.26 -0.70 -6.40
N GLN A 69 9.04 -1.32 -7.56
CA GLN A 69 9.84 -2.45 -8.03
C GLN A 69 11.30 -2.07 -8.27
N VAL A 70 11.58 -0.96 -8.96
CA VAL A 70 12.95 -0.49 -9.22
C VAL A 70 13.68 -0.23 -7.90
N VAL A 71 13.04 0.45 -6.94
CA VAL A 71 13.64 0.71 -5.63
C VAL A 71 13.89 -0.59 -4.87
N PHE A 72 12.90 -1.49 -4.81
CA PHE A 72 13.03 -2.75 -4.11
C PHE A 72 14.12 -3.63 -4.70
N LEU A 73 14.10 -3.84 -6.01
CA LEU A 73 15.09 -4.67 -6.71
C LEU A 73 16.47 -4.03 -6.66
N GLY A 74 16.58 -2.71 -6.74
CA GLY A 74 17.85 -2.01 -6.57
C GLY A 74 18.48 -2.34 -5.21
N ILE A 75 17.72 -2.22 -4.12
CA ILE A 75 18.20 -2.56 -2.77
C ILE A 75 18.50 -4.06 -2.66
N ALA A 76 17.62 -4.91 -3.20
CA ALA A 76 17.74 -6.35 -3.10
C ALA A 76 18.99 -6.90 -3.80
N ASN A 77 19.35 -6.33 -4.95
CA ASN A 77 20.51 -6.75 -5.73
C ASN A 77 21.82 -6.10 -5.24
N ILE A 78 21.79 -4.87 -4.70
CA ILE A 78 23.00 -4.20 -4.18
C ILE A 78 23.37 -4.72 -2.79
N PHE A 79 22.39 -4.96 -1.92
CA PHE A 79 22.63 -5.30 -0.51
C PHE A 79 22.17 -6.72 -0.19
N SER A 80 20.85 -6.94 -0.13
CA SER A 80 20.24 -8.27 -0.01
C SER A 80 18.71 -8.13 -0.06
N THR A 81 18.04 -9.22 -0.42
CA THR A 81 16.57 -9.32 -0.38
C THR A 81 16.03 -9.05 1.03
N THR A 82 16.72 -9.51 2.07
CA THR A 82 16.31 -9.29 3.47
C THR A 82 16.31 -7.80 3.84
N ILE A 83 17.35 -7.05 3.45
CA ILE A 83 17.44 -5.61 3.69
C ILE A 83 16.33 -4.86 2.92
N ALA A 84 16.04 -5.26 1.69
CA ALA A 84 14.95 -4.67 0.91
C ALA A 84 13.60 -4.84 1.61
N TRP A 85 13.30 -6.02 2.16
CA TRP A 85 12.08 -6.26 2.93
C TRP A 85 12.00 -5.46 4.23
N TYR A 86 13.11 -5.31 4.96
CA TYR A 86 13.16 -4.41 6.12
C TYR A 86 12.91 -2.95 5.73
N GLY A 87 13.41 -2.51 4.57
CA GLY A 87 13.10 -1.19 4.01
C GLY A 87 11.61 -0.99 3.76
N ILE A 88 10.95 -1.95 3.11
CA ILE A 88 9.49 -1.94 2.88
C ILE A 88 8.73 -1.93 4.21
N LEU A 89 9.16 -2.73 5.18
CA LEU A 89 8.56 -2.77 6.51
C LEU A 89 8.64 -1.40 7.20
N GLY A 90 9.84 -0.80 7.23
CA GLY A 90 10.07 0.52 7.83
C GLY A 90 9.22 1.61 7.18
N LEU A 91 9.24 1.70 5.84
CA LEU A 91 8.42 2.65 5.10
C LEU A 91 6.93 2.45 5.39
N GLY A 92 6.46 1.20 5.39
CA GLY A 92 5.07 0.86 5.65
C GLY A 92 4.62 1.26 7.06
N VAL A 93 5.45 1.06 8.09
CA VAL A 93 5.18 1.48 9.46
C VAL A 93 5.12 3.01 9.57
N ILE A 94 6.07 3.70 8.94
CA ILE A 94 6.10 5.17 8.91
C ILE A 94 4.80 5.71 8.31
N LEU A 95 4.40 5.22 7.12
CA LEU A 95 3.18 5.67 6.46
C LEU A 95 1.93 5.42 7.29
N ILE A 96 1.80 4.24 7.92
CA ILE A 96 0.68 3.96 8.83
C ILE A 96 0.68 4.94 10.01
N GLY A 97 1.85 5.18 10.63
CA GLY A 97 1.99 6.14 11.72
C GLY A 97 1.55 7.54 11.32
N TYR A 98 1.96 8.00 10.14
CA TYR A 98 1.51 9.29 9.58
C TYR A 98 0.00 9.32 9.33
N SER A 99 -0.58 8.27 8.73
CA SER A 99 -2.02 8.19 8.48
C SER A 99 -2.84 8.23 9.78
N VAL A 100 -2.41 7.50 10.81
CA VAL A 100 -3.06 7.51 12.14
C VAL A 100 -2.95 8.89 12.78
N LYS A 101 -1.77 9.52 12.72
CA LYS A 101 -1.55 10.88 13.24
C LYS A 101 -2.46 11.90 12.53
N MET A 102 -2.59 11.79 11.21
CA MET A 102 -3.43 12.68 10.41
C MET A 102 -4.92 12.48 10.75
N MET A 103 -5.37 11.24 10.84
CA MET A 103 -6.76 10.93 11.21
C MET A 103 -7.13 11.52 12.58
N ARG A 104 -6.25 11.36 13.58
CA ARG A 104 -6.46 11.95 14.91
C ARG A 104 -6.56 13.47 14.87
N ARG A 105 -5.76 14.15 14.03
CA ARG A 105 -5.82 15.61 13.87
C ARG A 105 -7.16 16.06 13.30
N THR A 106 -7.70 15.36 12.30
CA THR A 106 -9.01 15.69 11.72
C THR A 106 -10.14 15.49 12.72
N THR A 107 -10.08 14.47 13.58
CA THR A 107 -11.08 14.25 14.64
C THR A 107 -11.01 15.27 15.77
N THR A 108 -9.85 15.89 16.04
CA THR A 108 -9.72 16.93 17.09
C THR A 108 -10.11 18.34 16.63
N ILE A 109 -10.28 18.57 15.32
CA ILE A 109 -10.59 19.89 14.75
C ILE A 109 -12.11 20.05 14.48
N ASN A 110 -12.86 18.95 14.47
CA ASN A 110 -14.32 18.92 14.37
C ASN A 110 -14.96 18.65 15.73
#